data_AF-A0A2H5W1R4-F1
#
_entry.id   AF-A0A2H5W1R4-F1
#
_cell.length_a   1.000
_cell.length_b   1.000
_cell.length_c   1.000
_cell.angle_alpha   90.00
_cell.angle_beta   90.00
_cell.angle_gamma   90.00
#
_symmetry.space_group_name_H-M   'P 1'
#
loop_
_entity.id
_entity.type
_entity.pdbx_description
1 polymer ?
#
loop_
_entity_poly.entity_id
_entity_poly.type
_entity_poly.pdbx_seq_one_letter_code
_entity_poly.pdbx_strand_id
1 'polypeptide(L)'
;MVIGHEGIDIAALRKEFFGDIPVGIDPHRFVALLDKRISEILEAWVDAYLTSGALETREQQLQLVYLSAWGELRSVDTFARQVERMGYALEYPELKLGVCRQLHDEMRHFKIYRDLALRMGGEDVLSQSPHPSFTYQFDYCDQVSEDPLELIFNCQFCCEKWAIPLFTNLAKKAYTNEDLRETLTREILPDEYFHIANGRLAARYLARRGDAQQDRMLDIAAAMMGVNRRAIELGAMSAV
;
A
#
# COMPACT_ATOMS: atom_id res chain seq x y z
N MET A 1 -11.50 14.18 14.18
CA MET A 1 -10.60 14.74 13.14
C MET A 1 -9.97 13.54 12.48
N VAL A 2 -10.30 13.25 11.21
CA VAL A 2 -9.74 12.10 10.51
C VAL A 2 -8.31 12.47 10.13
N ILE A 3 -7.33 11.78 10.74
CA ILE A 3 -5.92 11.98 10.43
C ILE A 3 -5.72 11.62 8.96
N GLY A 4 -4.97 12.44 8.24
CA GLY A 4 -4.67 12.19 6.83
C GLY A 4 -5.61 12.85 5.81
N HIS A 5 -6.68 13.54 6.20
CA HIS A 5 -7.53 14.31 5.26
C HIS A 5 -7.12 15.79 5.14
N GLU A 6 -6.24 16.28 6.01
CA GLU A 6 -5.84 17.69 6.02
C GLU A 6 -5.22 18.11 4.69
N GLY A 7 -5.90 19.00 3.97
CA GLY A 7 -5.46 19.51 2.67
C GLY A 7 -5.78 18.61 1.47
N ILE A 8 -6.54 17.53 1.64
CA ILE A 8 -6.93 16.63 0.54
C ILE A 8 -8.30 17.05 -0.01
N ASP A 9 -8.32 17.60 -1.23
CA ASP A 9 -9.55 17.83 -1.99
C ASP A 9 -9.96 16.55 -2.73
N ILE A 10 -10.78 15.71 -2.07
CA ILE A 10 -11.23 14.42 -2.62
C ILE A 10 -11.98 14.62 -3.93
N ALA A 11 -12.80 15.66 -4.06
CA ALA A 11 -13.59 15.89 -5.27
C ALA A 11 -12.69 16.24 -6.47
N ALA A 12 -11.68 17.08 -6.25
CA ALA A 12 -10.69 17.41 -7.27
C ALA A 12 -9.86 16.18 -7.66
N LEU A 13 -9.34 15.43 -6.69
CA LEU A 13 -8.54 14.22 -6.94
C LEU A 13 -9.36 13.12 -7.62
N ARG A 14 -10.62 12.96 -7.24
CA ARG A 14 -11.52 12.01 -7.89
C ARG A 14 -11.74 12.38 -9.35
N LYS A 15 -11.99 13.66 -9.64
CA LYS A 15 -12.12 14.14 -11.01
C LYS A 15 -10.82 13.94 -11.80
N GLU A 16 -9.67 14.21 -11.18
CA GLU A 16 -8.34 14.04 -11.78
C GLU A 16 -8.06 12.59 -12.15
N PHE A 17 -8.24 11.66 -11.20
CA PHE A 17 -7.77 10.28 -11.35
C PHE A 17 -8.81 9.29 -11.85
N PHE A 18 -10.09 9.52 -11.54
CA PHE A 18 -11.14 8.52 -11.70
C PHE A 18 -12.41 9.08 -12.35
N GLY A 19 -12.37 10.33 -12.87
CA GLY A 19 -13.54 11.01 -13.43
C GLY A 19 -14.14 10.34 -14.67
N ASP A 20 -13.42 9.42 -15.29
CA ASP A 20 -13.84 8.63 -16.45
C ASP A 20 -14.30 7.20 -16.12
N ILE A 21 -14.20 6.76 -14.86
CA ILE A 21 -14.69 5.43 -14.44
C ILE A 21 -16.19 5.51 -14.18
N PRO A 22 -17.04 4.79 -14.95
CA PRO A 22 -18.48 4.83 -14.75
C PRO A 22 -18.90 4.05 -13.50
N VAL A 23 -19.90 4.56 -12.81
CA VAL A 23 -20.61 3.90 -11.69
C VAL A 23 -21.89 3.23 -12.22
N GLY A 24 -22.37 2.20 -11.53
CA GLY A 24 -23.60 1.48 -11.87
C GLY A 24 -23.43 0.47 -13.00
N ILE A 25 -22.17 0.13 -13.32
CA ILE A 25 -21.83 -0.94 -14.24
C ILE A 25 -21.63 -2.26 -13.48
N ASP A 26 -21.44 -3.35 -14.23
CA ASP A 26 -21.10 -4.65 -13.68
C ASP A 26 -19.95 -4.55 -12.64
N PRO A 27 -20.12 -5.09 -11.41
CA PRO A 27 -19.13 -4.99 -10.34
C PRO A 27 -17.74 -5.50 -10.71
N HIS A 28 -17.64 -6.57 -11.51
CA HIS A 28 -16.35 -7.12 -11.92
C HIS A 28 -15.65 -6.18 -12.90
N ARG A 29 -16.40 -5.60 -13.86
CA ARG A 29 -15.89 -4.60 -14.77
C ARG A 29 -15.47 -3.31 -14.06
N PHE A 30 -16.27 -2.85 -13.09
CA PHE A 30 -15.93 -1.68 -12.27
C PHE A 30 -14.60 -1.87 -11.54
N VAL A 31 -14.45 -2.98 -10.80
CA VAL A 31 -13.22 -3.29 -10.07
C VAL A 31 -12.03 -3.43 -11.02
N ALA A 32 -12.21 -4.04 -12.20
CA ALA A 32 -11.13 -4.18 -13.17
C ALA A 32 -10.64 -2.82 -13.73
N LEU A 33 -11.56 -1.88 -14.02
CA LEU A 33 -11.20 -0.54 -14.47
C LEU A 33 -10.46 0.23 -13.37
N LEU A 34 -10.95 0.14 -12.13
CA LEU A 34 -10.33 0.79 -10.98
C LEU A 34 -8.95 0.19 -10.67
N ASP A 35 -8.82 -1.14 -10.68
CA ASP A 35 -7.56 -1.86 -10.49
C ASP A 35 -6.52 -1.37 -11.52
N LYS A 36 -6.91 -1.34 -12.80
CA LYS A 36 -6.05 -0.86 -13.88
C LYS A 36 -5.62 0.59 -13.65
N ARG A 37 -6.55 1.50 -13.37
CA ARG A 37 -6.24 2.94 -13.19
C ARG A 37 -5.30 3.18 -12.01
N ILE A 38 -5.53 2.53 -10.87
CA ILE A 38 -4.64 2.66 -9.71
C ILE A 38 -3.24 2.13 -10.04
N SER A 39 -3.13 1.00 -10.75
CA SER A 39 -1.81 0.50 -11.21
C SER A 39 -1.08 1.53 -12.06
N GLU A 40 -1.76 2.11 -13.06
CA GLU A 40 -1.16 3.08 -13.98
C GLU A 40 -0.65 4.33 -13.24
N ILE A 41 -1.40 4.84 -12.27
CA ILE A 41 -1.01 6.00 -11.46
C ILE A 41 0.25 5.68 -10.63
N LEU A 42 0.22 4.56 -9.90
CA LEU A 42 1.31 4.20 -8.99
C LEU A 42 2.58 3.82 -9.75
N GLU A 43 2.46 3.12 -10.87
CA GLU A 43 3.60 2.80 -11.75
C GLU A 43 4.25 4.06 -12.30
N ALA A 44 3.45 5.04 -12.76
CA ALA A 44 3.98 6.32 -13.22
C ALA A 44 4.73 7.10 -12.12
N TRP A 45 4.24 7.06 -10.87
CA TRP A 45 4.92 7.69 -9.74
C TRP A 45 6.22 7.00 -9.37
N VAL A 46 6.21 5.66 -9.33
CA VAL A 46 7.42 4.87 -9.09
C VAL A 46 8.46 5.13 -10.18
N ASP A 47 8.05 5.15 -11.45
CA ASP A 47 8.97 5.40 -12.56
C ASP A 47 9.56 6.80 -12.49
N ALA A 48 8.76 7.82 -12.16
CA ALA A 48 9.25 9.17 -11.93
C ALA A 48 10.25 9.22 -10.77
N TYR A 49 9.95 8.55 -9.65
CA TYR A 49 10.83 8.47 -8.48
C TYR A 49 12.17 7.79 -8.80
N LEU A 50 12.15 6.62 -9.44
CA LEU A 50 13.38 5.91 -9.81
C LEU A 50 14.20 6.62 -10.90
N THR A 51 13.57 7.47 -11.71
CA THR A 51 14.25 8.26 -12.76
C THR A 51 14.85 9.56 -12.21
N SER A 52 14.45 10.03 -11.03
CA SER A 52 15.03 11.23 -10.41
C SER A 52 16.45 11.03 -9.86
N GLY A 53 16.98 9.80 -9.93
CA GLY A 53 18.23 9.40 -9.26
C GLY A 53 18.01 8.91 -7.83
N ALA A 54 16.75 8.72 -7.41
CA ALA A 54 16.45 8.10 -6.14
C ALA A 54 16.96 6.65 -6.09
N LEU A 55 17.42 6.24 -4.91
CA LEU A 55 17.88 4.88 -4.62
C LEU A 55 19.11 4.43 -5.43
N GLU A 56 19.83 5.34 -6.10
CA GLU A 56 21.07 4.99 -6.82
C GLU A 56 22.23 4.66 -5.88
N THR A 57 22.23 5.26 -4.69
CA THR A 57 23.26 5.02 -3.68
C THR A 57 22.83 3.95 -2.68
N ARG A 58 23.82 3.25 -2.12
CA ARG A 58 23.59 2.29 -1.03
C ARG A 58 22.87 2.93 0.15
N GLU A 59 23.22 4.16 0.51
CA GLU A 59 22.60 4.87 1.64
C GLU A 59 21.10 5.08 1.39
N GLN A 60 20.71 5.56 0.20
CA GLN A 60 19.30 5.73 -0.14
C GLN A 60 18.55 4.38 -0.16
N GLN A 61 19.19 3.31 -0.64
CA GLN A 61 18.61 1.97 -0.59
C GLN A 61 18.47 1.45 0.86
N LEU A 62 19.42 1.73 1.75
CA LEU A 62 19.30 1.44 3.18
C LEU A 62 18.13 2.22 3.81
N GLN A 63 17.95 3.50 3.45
CA GLN A 63 16.81 4.28 3.90
C GLN A 63 15.49 3.65 3.45
N LEU A 64 15.38 3.16 2.21
CA LEU A 64 14.22 2.38 1.78
C LEU A 64 14.01 1.14 2.66
N VAL A 65 15.07 0.38 2.96
CA VAL A 65 14.98 -0.82 3.80
C VAL A 65 14.46 -0.49 5.21
N TYR A 66 14.96 0.59 5.84
CA TYR A 66 14.47 1.02 7.15
C TYR A 66 13.01 1.48 7.08
N LEU A 67 12.68 2.26 6.06
CA LEU A 67 11.32 2.74 5.81
C LEU A 67 10.34 1.58 5.65
N SER A 68 10.67 0.62 4.78
CA SER A 68 9.86 -0.59 4.56
C SER A 68 9.72 -1.40 5.84
N ALA A 69 10.79 -1.66 6.59
CA ALA A 69 10.72 -2.43 7.84
C ALA A 69 9.71 -1.83 8.84
N TRP A 70 9.77 -0.52 9.07
CA TRP A 70 8.80 0.15 9.95
C TRP A 70 7.38 0.12 9.39
N GLY A 71 7.23 0.20 8.06
CA GLY A 71 5.97 -0.03 7.36
C GLY A 71 5.37 -1.40 7.68
N GLU A 72 6.16 -2.47 7.54
CA GLU A 72 5.69 -3.85 7.78
C GLU A 72 5.34 -4.10 9.26
N LEU A 73 6.04 -3.44 10.19
CA LEU A 73 5.68 -3.55 11.59
C LEU A 73 4.37 -2.81 11.91
N ARG A 74 4.15 -1.66 11.27
CA ARG A 74 2.92 -0.86 11.45
C ARG A 74 1.72 -1.47 10.74
N SER A 75 1.91 -2.16 9.62
CA SER A 75 0.86 -2.86 8.88
C SER A 75 0.26 -4.00 9.70
N VAL A 76 1.08 -4.71 10.51
CA VAL A 76 0.61 -5.74 11.46
C VAL A 76 -0.46 -5.19 12.41
N ASP A 77 -0.24 -4.01 13.00
CA ASP A 77 -1.24 -3.39 13.87
C ASP A 77 -2.53 -3.02 13.12
N THR A 78 -2.40 -2.49 11.90
CA THR A 78 -3.55 -2.16 11.04
C THR A 78 -4.37 -3.41 10.71
N PHE A 79 -3.72 -4.52 10.34
CA PHE A 79 -4.42 -5.74 9.95
C PHE A 79 -5.03 -6.46 11.14
N ALA A 80 -4.43 -6.38 12.32
CA ALA A 80 -5.02 -6.90 13.55
C ALA A 80 -6.35 -6.19 13.85
N ARG A 81 -6.39 -4.86 13.71
CA ARG A 81 -7.62 -4.07 13.84
C ARG A 81 -8.65 -4.41 12.77
N GLN A 82 -8.23 -4.65 11.53
CA GLN A 82 -9.14 -5.10 10.47
C GLN A 82 -9.78 -6.46 10.83
N VAL A 83 -8.98 -7.44 11.25
CA VAL A 83 -9.45 -8.78 11.67
C VAL A 83 -10.43 -8.70 12.85
N GLU A 84 -10.16 -7.81 13.81
CA GLU A 84 -11.06 -7.50 14.92
C GLU A 84 -12.39 -6.93 14.42
N ARG A 85 -12.36 -5.89 13.58
CA ARG A 85 -13.55 -5.21 13.03
C ARG A 85 -14.41 -6.10 12.15
N MET A 86 -13.83 -7.07 11.44
CA MET A 86 -14.59 -8.09 10.71
C MET A 86 -15.47 -8.95 11.64
N GLY A 87 -15.16 -9.02 12.94
CA GLY A 87 -15.98 -9.70 13.94
C GLY A 87 -16.18 -11.19 13.65
N TYR A 88 -17.23 -11.76 14.24
CA TYR A 88 -17.61 -13.17 14.05
C TYR A 88 -18.67 -13.38 12.95
N ALA A 89 -19.28 -12.30 12.44
CA ALA A 89 -20.26 -12.35 11.36
C ALA A 89 -19.54 -12.54 10.01
N LEU A 90 -19.30 -13.80 9.65
CA LEU A 90 -18.47 -14.19 8.51
C LEU A 90 -19.26 -14.15 7.19
N GLU A 91 -19.56 -12.96 6.67
CA GLU A 91 -20.02 -12.81 5.28
C GLU A 91 -18.90 -13.12 4.26
N TYR A 92 -17.64 -13.13 4.70
CA TYR A 92 -16.44 -13.28 3.87
C TYR A 92 -15.30 -13.99 4.64
N PRO A 93 -15.48 -15.28 5.01
CA PRO A 93 -14.50 -16.03 5.81
C PRO A 93 -13.14 -16.20 5.12
N GLU A 94 -13.11 -16.33 3.79
CA GLU A 94 -11.88 -16.45 3.01
C GLU A 94 -11.05 -15.17 3.08
N LEU A 95 -11.71 -14.01 3.07
CA LEU A 95 -11.02 -12.73 3.24
C LEU A 95 -10.42 -12.62 4.64
N LYS A 96 -11.15 -13.04 5.68
CA LYS A 96 -10.63 -13.01 7.06
C LYS A 96 -9.40 -13.89 7.21
N LEU A 97 -9.45 -15.10 6.66
CA LEU A 97 -8.30 -16.00 6.62
C LEU A 97 -7.12 -15.36 5.87
N GLY A 98 -7.39 -14.69 4.74
CA GLY A 98 -6.38 -14.00 3.96
C GLY A 98 -5.67 -12.90 4.74
N VAL A 99 -6.41 -12.03 5.44
CA VAL A 99 -5.84 -10.97 6.29
C VAL A 99 -5.09 -11.56 7.48
N CYS A 100 -5.56 -12.65 8.09
CA CYS A 100 -4.82 -13.38 9.13
C CYS A 100 -3.48 -13.94 8.63
N ARG A 101 -3.41 -14.42 7.38
CA ARG A 101 -2.14 -14.81 6.77
C ARG A 101 -1.25 -13.59 6.55
N GLN A 102 -1.81 -12.51 6.00
CA GLN A 102 -1.06 -11.28 5.74
C GLN A 102 -0.39 -10.76 7.02
N LEU A 103 -1.08 -10.73 8.16
CA LEU A 103 -0.49 -10.44 9.48
C LEU A 103 0.82 -11.18 9.78
N HIS A 104 0.88 -12.47 9.44
CA HIS A 104 2.10 -13.27 9.59
C HIS A 104 3.17 -12.84 8.58
N ASP A 105 2.78 -12.63 7.32
CA ASP A 105 3.68 -12.30 6.22
C ASP A 105 4.36 -10.95 6.47
N GLU A 106 3.63 -9.93 6.96
CA GLU A 106 4.18 -8.63 7.35
C GLU A 106 5.22 -8.72 8.49
N MET A 107 4.91 -9.48 9.55
CA MET A 107 5.87 -9.70 10.64
C MET A 107 7.10 -10.48 10.17
N ARG A 108 6.96 -11.34 9.16
CA ARG A 108 8.08 -12.02 8.49
C ARG A 108 8.89 -11.02 7.66
N HIS A 109 8.24 -10.14 6.89
CA HIS A 109 8.90 -9.12 6.09
C HIS A 109 9.69 -8.13 6.95
N PHE A 110 9.16 -7.71 8.11
CA PHE A 110 9.90 -6.90 9.08
C PHE A 110 11.25 -7.55 9.45
N LYS A 111 11.24 -8.84 9.78
CA LYS A 111 12.47 -9.58 10.13
C LYS A 111 13.43 -9.65 8.95
N ILE A 112 12.90 -9.88 7.75
CA ILE A 112 13.68 -9.93 6.51
C ILE A 112 14.36 -8.59 6.22
N TYR A 113 13.65 -7.46 6.31
CA TYR A 113 14.24 -6.14 6.12
C TYR A 113 15.27 -5.81 7.21
N ARG A 114 15.01 -6.21 8.46
CA ARG A 114 15.98 -6.04 9.55
C ARG A 114 17.28 -6.79 9.30
N ASP A 115 17.19 -8.04 8.86
CA ASP A 115 18.37 -8.84 8.49
C ASP A 115 19.06 -8.26 7.24
N LEU A 116 18.29 -7.82 6.26
CA LEU A 116 18.80 -7.20 5.04
C LEU A 116 19.59 -5.92 5.33
N ALA A 117 19.10 -5.05 6.22
CA ALA A 117 19.80 -3.83 6.61
C ALA A 117 21.23 -4.15 7.10
N LEU A 118 21.36 -5.16 7.97
CA LEU A 118 22.65 -5.61 8.48
C LEU A 118 23.55 -6.20 7.36
N ARG A 119 22.99 -7.01 6.45
CA ARG A 119 23.73 -7.55 5.29
C ARG A 119 24.26 -6.45 4.36
N MET A 120 23.48 -5.40 4.17
CA MET A 120 23.86 -4.23 3.38
C MET A 120 24.86 -3.30 4.09
N GLY A 121 25.26 -3.61 5.32
CA GLY A 121 26.21 -2.84 6.13
C GLY A 121 25.58 -1.63 6.84
N GLY A 122 24.26 -1.63 7.01
CA GLY A 122 23.52 -0.69 7.81
C GLY A 122 23.49 -1.04 9.31
N GLU A 123 22.73 -0.27 10.06
CA GLU A 123 22.45 -0.52 11.48
C GLU A 123 21.23 -1.43 11.66
N ASP A 124 21.01 -1.88 12.89
CA ASP A 124 19.77 -2.56 13.25
C ASP A 124 18.58 -1.60 13.06
N VAL A 125 17.51 -2.05 12.40
CA VAL A 125 16.27 -1.26 12.24
C VAL A 125 15.77 -0.73 13.59
N LEU A 126 15.92 -1.49 14.68
CA LEU A 126 15.49 -1.09 16.01
C LEU A 126 16.35 0.02 16.65
N SER A 127 17.52 0.35 16.10
CA SER A 127 18.27 1.56 16.51
C SER A 127 17.76 2.82 15.82
N GLN A 128 16.98 2.67 14.75
CA GLN A 128 16.38 3.78 14.01
C GLN A 128 15.01 4.15 14.59
N SER A 129 14.53 5.35 14.29
CA SER A 129 13.17 5.76 14.60
C SER A 129 12.25 5.57 13.39
N PRO A 130 10.97 5.22 13.57
CA PRO A 130 10.02 5.14 12.47
C PRO A 130 9.85 6.51 11.81
N HIS A 131 9.78 6.52 10.49
CA HIS A 131 9.60 7.75 9.73
C HIS A 131 8.14 8.25 9.79
N PRO A 132 7.89 9.57 9.96
CA PRO A 132 6.54 10.11 10.12
C PRO A 132 5.58 9.82 8.96
N SER A 133 6.09 9.66 7.74
CA SER A 133 5.26 9.44 6.54
C SER A 133 4.45 8.13 6.59
N PHE A 134 5.02 7.06 7.15
CA PHE A 134 4.32 5.77 7.27
C PHE A 134 3.28 5.79 8.39
N THR A 135 3.59 6.50 9.48
CA THR A 135 2.59 6.74 10.54
C THR A 135 1.39 7.47 9.94
N TYR A 136 1.62 8.50 9.12
CA TYR A 136 0.55 9.23 8.43
C TYR A 136 -0.30 8.35 7.49
N GLN A 137 0.33 7.52 6.65
CA GLN A 137 -0.40 6.62 5.73
C GLN A 137 -1.23 5.56 6.47
N PHE A 138 -0.65 4.89 7.46
CA PHE A 138 -1.34 3.82 8.19
C PHE A 138 -2.38 4.36 9.18
N ASP A 139 -2.16 5.54 9.75
CA ASP A 139 -3.19 6.19 10.57
C ASP A 139 -4.42 6.57 9.73
N TYR A 140 -4.22 6.98 8.48
CA TYR A 140 -5.32 7.15 7.53
C TYR A 140 -6.02 5.81 7.25
N CYS A 141 -5.24 4.75 6.98
CA CYS A 141 -5.79 3.41 6.70
C CYS A 141 -6.66 2.88 7.85
N ASP A 142 -6.33 3.20 9.10
CA ASP A 142 -7.11 2.78 10.28
C ASP A 142 -8.42 3.56 10.48
N GLN A 143 -8.56 4.73 9.84
CA GLN A 143 -9.62 5.72 10.13
C GLN A 143 -10.53 6.03 8.94
N VAL A 144 -10.22 5.54 7.74
CA VAL A 144 -10.98 5.89 6.52
C VAL A 144 -12.45 5.46 6.57
N SER A 145 -12.77 4.40 7.32
CA SER A 145 -14.14 3.88 7.45
C SER A 145 -14.33 3.05 8.71
N GLU A 146 -15.58 2.87 9.13
CA GLU A 146 -15.98 1.85 10.10
C GLU A 146 -16.25 0.49 9.43
N ASP A 147 -16.43 0.45 8.11
CA ASP A 147 -16.65 -0.79 7.36
C ASP A 147 -15.32 -1.54 7.14
N PRO A 148 -15.19 -2.79 7.63
CA PRO A 148 -13.95 -3.55 7.47
C PRO A 148 -13.57 -3.80 6.01
N LEU A 149 -14.53 -3.94 5.09
CA LEU A 149 -14.23 -4.12 3.67
C LEU A 149 -13.65 -2.84 3.06
N GLU A 150 -14.11 -1.66 3.48
CA GLU A 150 -13.56 -0.38 3.02
C GLU A 150 -12.15 -0.14 3.55
N LEU A 151 -11.86 -0.55 4.79
CA LEU A 151 -10.51 -0.52 5.35
C LEU A 151 -9.56 -1.41 4.55
N ILE A 152 -9.98 -2.65 4.27
CA ILE A 152 -9.16 -3.62 3.51
C ILE A 152 -9.00 -3.18 2.05
N PHE A 153 -10.07 -2.65 1.45
CA PHE A 153 -9.99 -2.05 0.12
C PHE A 153 -8.98 -0.88 0.11
N ASN A 154 -9.08 0.05 1.06
CA ASN A 154 -8.17 1.18 1.12
C ASN A 154 -6.70 0.76 1.27
N CYS A 155 -6.40 -0.13 2.22
CA CYS A 155 -5.02 -0.51 2.52
C CYS A 155 -4.44 -1.43 1.43
N GLN A 156 -5.02 -2.61 1.22
CA GLN A 156 -4.45 -3.62 0.34
C GLN A 156 -4.65 -3.33 -1.15
N PHE A 157 -5.74 -2.66 -1.54
CA PHE A 157 -6.02 -2.37 -2.96
C PHE A 157 -5.48 -1.01 -3.41
N CYS A 158 -5.61 0.04 -2.59
CA CYS A 158 -5.23 1.41 -2.95
C CYS A 158 -3.85 1.83 -2.42
N CYS A 159 -3.45 1.39 -1.22
CA CYS A 159 -2.17 1.76 -0.62
C CYS A 159 -1.04 0.82 -1.06
N GLU A 160 -1.00 -0.42 -0.59
CA GLU A 160 0.11 -1.40 -0.74
C GLU A 160 0.54 -1.68 -2.17
N LYS A 161 -0.36 -1.45 -3.12
CA LYS A 161 -0.15 -1.77 -4.52
C LYS A 161 1.07 -1.11 -5.17
N TRP A 162 1.58 -0.02 -4.60
CA TRP A 162 2.81 0.66 -5.04
C TRP A 162 4.06 -0.23 -4.91
N ALA A 163 4.05 -1.20 -3.99
CA ALA A 163 5.17 -2.12 -3.75
C ALA A 163 5.51 -2.94 -5.01
N ILE A 164 4.50 -3.37 -5.78
CA ILE A 164 4.71 -4.17 -7.00
C ILE A 164 5.55 -3.43 -8.05
N PRO A 165 5.17 -2.25 -8.57
CA PRO A 165 6.00 -1.54 -9.54
C PRO A 165 7.34 -1.14 -8.91
N LEU A 166 7.40 -0.73 -7.64
CA LEU A 166 8.67 -0.37 -7.01
C LEU A 166 9.66 -1.54 -7.01
N PHE A 167 9.27 -2.69 -6.47
CA PHE A 167 10.16 -3.84 -6.32
C PHE A 167 10.58 -4.39 -7.68
N THR A 168 9.62 -4.51 -8.60
CA THR A 168 9.91 -5.03 -9.95
C THR A 168 10.78 -4.07 -10.77
N ASN A 169 10.60 -2.76 -10.66
CA ASN A 169 11.35 -1.80 -11.46
C ASN A 169 12.71 -1.47 -10.84
N LEU A 170 12.81 -1.37 -9.51
CA LEU A 170 14.09 -1.22 -8.81
C LEU A 170 14.99 -2.45 -9.03
N ALA A 171 14.46 -3.67 -8.96
CA ALA A 171 15.23 -4.89 -9.18
C ALA A 171 15.89 -4.99 -10.58
N LYS A 172 15.36 -4.27 -11.57
CA LYS A 172 15.92 -4.21 -12.94
C LYS A 172 17.04 -3.18 -13.09
N LYS A 173 17.23 -2.26 -12.14
CA LYS A 173 18.24 -1.21 -12.24
C LYS A 173 19.63 -1.79 -11.94
N ALA A 174 20.62 -1.37 -12.72
CA ALA A 174 22.00 -1.87 -12.60
C ALA A 174 22.68 -1.44 -11.27
N TYR A 175 22.22 -0.35 -10.67
CA TYR A 175 22.74 0.17 -9.40
C TYR A 175 22.15 -0.52 -8.16
N THR A 176 21.14 -1.36 -8.32
CA THR A 176 20.44 -1.98 -7.19
C THR A 176 21.35 -2.99 -6.52
N ASN A 177 21.49 -2.87 -5.20
CA ASN A 177 22.23 -3.82 -4.38
C ASN A 177 21.69 -5.24 -4.59
N GLU A 178 22.60 -6.22 -4.70
CA GLU A 178 22.24 -7.60 -5.03
C GLU A 178 21.35 -8.26 -3.97
N ASP A 179 21.69 -8.09 -2.69
CA ASP A 179 20.88 -8.63 -1.58
C ASP A 179 19.50 -7.99 -1.55
N LEU A 180 19.41 -6.69 -1.79
CA LEU A 180 18.12 -5.98 -1.88
C LEU A 180 17.28 -6.52 -3.03
N ARG A 181 17.88 -6.63 -4.23
CA ARG A 181 17.20 -7.18 -5.42
C ARG A 181 16.66 -8.57 -5.16
N GLU A 182 17.47 -9.45 -4.58
CA GLU A 182 17.06 -10.83 -4.27
C GLU A 182 15.93 -10.85 -3.24
N THR A 183 16.09 -10.11 -2.15
CA THR A 183 15.10 -10.04 -1.07
C THR A 183 13.75 -9.54 -1.58
N LEU A 184 13.74 -8.41 -2.29
CA LEU A 184 12.52 -7.83 -2.84
C LEU A 184 11.80 -8.79 -3.80
N THR A 185 12.54 -9.44 -4.71
CA THR A 185 11.91 -10.24 -5.78
C THR A 185 11.56 -11.67 -5.38
N ARG A 186 12.35 -12.30 -4.50
CA ARG A 186 12.17 -13.71 -4.13
C ARG A 186 11.44 -13.90 -2.82
N GLU A 187 11.68 -13.02 -1.85
CA GLU A 187 11.19 -13.23 -0.49
C GLU A 187 9.92 -12.44 -0.19
N ILE A 188 9.79 -11.22 -0.73
CA ILE A 188 8.70 -10.28 -0.37
C ILE A 188 7.63 -10.22 -1.46
N LEU A 189 8.02 -9.93 -2.70
CA LEU A 189 7.08 -9.71 -3.82
C LEU A 189 6.02 -10.82 -4.03
N PRO A 190 6.31 -12.13 -3.84
CA PRO A 190 5.27 -13.16 -3.93
C PRO A 190 4.11 -12.96 -2.94
N ASP A 191 4.39 -12.46 -1.75
CA ASP A 191 3.37 -12.18 -0.74
C ASP A 191 2.62 -10.89 -1.05
N GLU A 192 3.28 -9.85 -1.58
CA GLU A 192 2.59 -8.62 -2.00
C GLU A 192 1.51 -8.88 -3.05
N TYR A 193 1.76 -9.81 -3.98
CA TYR A 193 0.71 -10.22 -4.93
C TYR A 193 -0.49 -10.87 -4.23
N PHE A 194 -0.26 -11.61 -3.14
CA PHE A 194 -1.30 -12.19 -2.32
C PHE A 194 -2.04 -11.10 -1.50
N HIS A 195 -1.33 -10.14 -0.92
CA HIS A 195 -1.91 -9.02 -0.19
C HIS A 195 -2.89 -8.22 -1.07
N ILE A 196 -2.46 -7.88 -2.28
CA ILE A 196 -3.32 -7.19 -3.26
C ILE A 196 -4.50 -8.06 -3.69
N ALA A 197 -4.37 -9.39 -3.68
CA ALA A 197 -5.50 -10.29 -3.95
C ALA A 197 -6.58 -10.20 -2.85
N ASN A 198 -6.19 -10.01 -1.57
CA ASN A 198 -7.14 -9.73 -0.49
C ASN A 198 -7.88 -8.41 -0.75
N GLY A 199 -7.15 -7.34 -1.12
CA GLY A 199 -7.73 -6.05 -1.50
C GLY A 199 -8.72 -6.17 -2.67
N ARG A 200 -8.38 -6.97 -3.70
CA ARG A 200 -9.26 -7.24 -4.85
C ARG A 200 -10.53 -7.99 -4.44
N LEU A 201 -10.42 -8.90 -3.47
CA LEU A 201 -11.58 -9.63 -2.96
C LEU A 201 -12.52 -8.68 -2.19
N ALA A 202 -11.98 -7.83 -1.32
CA ALA A 202 -12.74 -6.78 -0.64
C ALA A 202 -13.43 -5.83 -1.63
N ALA A 203 -12.70 -5.36 -2.65
CA ALA A 203 -13.24 -4.50 -3.71
C ALA A 203 -14.45 -5.13 -4.42
N ARG A 204 -14.41 -6.43 -4.70
CA ARG A 204 -15.54 -7.14 -5.35
C ARG A 204 -16.76 -7.25 -4.43
N TYR A 205 -16.57 -7.49 -3.14
CA TYR A 205 -17.68 -7.49 -2.19
C TYR A 205 -18.33 -6.12 -2.08
N LEU A 206 -17.53 -5.06 -1.99
CA LEU A 206 -18.02 -3.68 -1.99
C LEU A 206 -18.77 -3.35 -3.28
N ALA A 207 -18.17 -3.56 -4.45
CA ALA A 207 -18.78 -3.18 -5.73
C ALA A 207 -20.14 -3.86 -6.00
N ARG A 208 -20.41 -5.03 -5.38
CA ARG A 208 -21.69 -5.75 -5.45
C ARG A 208 -22.81 -5.12 -4.62
N ARG A 209 -22.49 -4.20 -3.70
CA ARG A 209 -23.49 -3.46 -2.91
C ARG A 209 -24.19 -2.35 -3.70
N GLY A 210 -23.80 -2.15 -4.96
CA GLY A 210 -24.48 -1.27 -5.91
C GLY A 210 -23.81 0.09 -6.07
N ASP A 211 -24.50 0.96 -6.81
CA ASP A 211 -23.98 2.21 -7.36
C ASP A 211 -23.41 3.14 -6.28
N ALA A 212 -24.13 3.31 -5.17
CA ALA A 212 -23.68 4.15 -4.07
C ALA A 212 -22.34 3.67 -3.46
N GLN A 213 -22.13 2.35 -3.40
CA GLN A 213 -20.87 1.80 -2.90
C GLN A 213 -19.75 1.93 -3.92
N GLN A 214 -20.02 1.71 -5.21
CA GLN A 214 -19.03 1.94 -6.27
C GLN A 214 -18.60 3.41 -6.29
N ASP A 215 -19.54 4.34 -6.14
CA ASP A 215 -19.26 5.78 -6.03
C ASP A 215 -18.31 6.07 -4.85
N ARG A 216 -18.67 5.56 -3.66
CA ARG A 216 -17.85 5.68 -2.46
C ARG A 216 -16.45 5.05 -2.59
N MET A 217 -16.31 3.96 -3.32
CA MET A 217 -15.00 3.36 -3.60
C MET A 217 -14.09 4.29 -4.41
N LEU A 218 -14.65 5.10 -5.33
CA LEU A 218 -13.88 6.10 -6.06
C LEU A 218 -13.42 7.24 -5.15
N ASP A 219 -14.23 7.66 -4.19
CA ASP A 219 -13.83 8.66 -3.19
C ASP A 219 -12.69 8.14 -2.29
N ILE A 220 -12.81 6.90 -1.79
CA ILE A 220 -11.77 6.27 -0.97
C ILE A 220 -10.46 6.15 -1.75
N ALA A 221 -10.52 5.67 -3.00
CA ALA A 221 -9.34 5.56 -3.85
C ALA A 221 -8.71 6.95 -4.13
N ALA A 222 -9.52 7.98 -4.42
CA ALA A 222 -9.04 9.33 -4.65
C ALA A 222 -8.35 9.93 -3.42
N ALA A 223 -8.95 9.75 -2.26
CA ALA A 223 -8.38 10.21 -1.01
C ALA A 223 -7.05 9.50 -0.71
N MET A 224 -6.96 8.19 -0.91
CA MET A 224 -5.71 7.44 -0.74
C MET A 224 -4.61 7.87 -1.71
N MET A 225 -4.95 8.24 -2.95
CA MET A 225 -3.96 8.83 -3.87
C MET A 225 -3.43 10.17 -3.34
N GLY A 226 -4.29 11.00 -2.73
CA GLY A 226 -3.87 12.22 -2.05
C GLY A 226 -2.95 11.97 -0.86
N VAL A 227 -3.29 10.97 -0.03
CA VAL A 227 -2.48 10.55 1.12
C VAL A 227 -1.11 10.04 0.65
N ASN A 228 -1.06 9.24 -0.41
CA ASN A 228 0.18 8.77 -1.00
C ASN A 228 1.03 9.93 -1.54
N ARG A 229 0.45 10.89 -2.27
CA ARG A 229 1.15 12.12 -2.69
C ARG A 229 1.76 12.85 -1.50
N ARG A 230 0.98 13.03 -0.43
CA ARG A 230 1.47 13.71 0.77
C ARG A 230 2.58 12.94 1.47
N ALA A 231 2.47 11.61 1.56
CA ALA A 231 3.50 10.77 2.15
C ALA A 231 4.82 10.86 1.38
N ILE A 232 4.76 10.94 0.04
CA ILE A 232 5.92 11.16 -0.83
C ILE A 232 6.58 12.51 -0.50
N GLU A 233 5.79 13.59 -0.41
CA GLU A 233 6.29 14.92 -0.03
C GLU A 233 6.91 14.95 1.37
N LEU A 234 6.38 14.14 2.30
CA LEU A 234 6.90 14.01 3.66
C LEU A 234 8.18 13.18 3.73
N GLY A 235 8.55 12.46 2.67
CA GLY A 235 9.80 11.72 2.56
C GLY A 235 9.68 10.20 2.48
N ALA A 236 8.46 9.64 2.34
CA ALA A 236 8.29 8.21 2.05
C ALA A 236 9.02 7.78 0.77
N MET A 237 9.24 8.73 -0.13
CA MET A 237 10.00 8.60 -1.37
C MET A 237 10.78 9.90 -1.66
N SER A 238 11.51 10.48 -0.69
CA SER A 238 12.34 11.67 -0.96
C SER A 238 13.79 11.30 -1.29
N ALA A 239 14.10 11.38 -2.58
CA ALA A 239 15.38 11.89 -3.07
C ALA A 239 15.03 12.95 -4.14
N VAL A 240 14.58 14.12 -3.67
CA VAL A 240 14.54 15.40 -4.39
C VAL A 240 14.84 16.50 -3.38
#